data_AF-D5DCH9-F1
#
_entry.id   AF-D5DCH9-F1
#
_cell.length_a   1.000
_cell.length_b   1.000
_cell.length_c   1.000
_cell.angle_alpha   90.00
_cell.angle_beta   90.00
_cell.angle_gamma   90.00
#
_symmetry.space_group_name_H-M   'P 1'
#
loop_
_entity.id
_entity.type
_entity.pdbx_description
1 polymer ?
#
loop_
_entity_poly.entity_id
_entity_poly.type
_entity_poly.pdbx_seq_one_letter_code
_entity_poly.pdbx_strand_id
1 'polypeptide(L)'
;MKKWLLIGGIILVMGITASPFLIWQLKKPADLNMLVIDKTVPDQTFREHQGLMWMLNQAKVRKDGKPYEISKDYAGFYPKGDKTYSIKSLPKTNSADMIYITDTYGVYKEDLGVKAKRGDRSQLVYGRMTSEDVSYVKKALNGRTKTLIGEFNTFGSPTSLDVRKDLYELYNVTWSGWIGRYFEEFGSEEVPAWVKSGYKKQYNKEWSLTGKGLLFVNESNKLVIITEKELKENPVWFQYTKQGKKTLNLQNESAYQYWFDVITPQQKSDVQAQFVFHLDSQGKNKLKENGIPLSIPAVVHHNKERYDTYYFAGDFADQGEVPSIYQTSFYPVWKKWTEKIGKEDESSFYWTVYLPLMNKIIDQQQNESQPASVTFNKNMEIYEDADLKVAGKVGKDYLQVYQNSKWQDLLIKGVNMGISKPGHFPGETAISKEEYLGWFKEIGKMNANSIRVYTIHPPAFYEALAEYNQKAKEPIYLFHGVWVNEEVFYDSQDAFAKENTKEFEAEMKRIVNVIHGKATLPKWTGHASGTYTADVSPYVLG
;
A
#
# COMPACT_ATOMS: atom_id res chain seq x y z
N MET A 1 -47.10 -43.20 13.00
CA MET A 1 -45.80 -43.17 12.27
C MET A 1 -45.72 -42.08 11.20
N LYS A 2 -46.63 -41.99 10.21
CA LYS A 2 -46.56 -40.99 9.12
C LYS A 2 -46.50 -39.50 9.57
N LYS A 3 -47.29 -39.09 10.57
CA LYS A 3 -47.26 -37.71 11.10
C LYS A 3 -45.93 -37.35 11.80
N TRP A 4 -45.34 -38.29 12.53
CA TRP A 4 -44.05 -38.08 13.22
C TRP A 4 -42.87 -38.03 12.24
N LEU A 5 -42.92 -38.80 11.14
CA LEU A 5 -41.96 -38.70 10.05
C LEU A 5 -42.07 -37.35 9.30
N LEU A 6 -43.29 -36.84 9.13
CA LEU A 6 -43.53 -35.55 8.47
C LEU A 6 -43.09 -34.37 9.33
N ILE A 7 -43.39 -34.40 10.64
CA ILE A 7 -42.89 -33.42 11.62
C ILE A 7 -41.36 -33.49 11.72
N GLY A 8 -40.79 -34.70 11.79
CA GLY A 8 -39.34 -34.90 11.77
C GLY A 8 -38.68 -34.36 10.50
N GLY A 9 -39.32 -34.55 9.33
CA GLY A 9 -38.88 -33.99 8.07
C GLY A 9 -38.92 -32.45 8.04
N ILE A 10 -39.99 -31.84 8.57
CA ILE A 10 -40.11 -30.37 8.67
C ILE A 10 -39.03 -29.81 9.61
N ILE A 11 -38.81 -30.43 10.76
CA ILE A 11 -37.75 -30.03 11.70
C ILE A 11 -36.37 -30.17 11.06
N LEU A 12 -36.12 -31.25 10.32
CA LEU A 12 -34.87 -31.45 9.59
C LEU A 12 -34.65 -30.35 8.54
N VAL A 13 -35.67 -30.04 7.73
CA VAL A 13 -35.59 -28.98 6.72
C VAL A 13 -35.38 -27.61 7.37
N MET A 14 -36.11 -27.28 8.44
CA MET A 14 -35.89 -26.04 9.20
C MET A 14 -34.51 -25.99 9.83
N GLY A 15 -34.01 -27.11 10.35
CA GLY A 15 -32.66 -27.22 10.90
C GLY A 15 -31.60 -26.98 9.82
N ILE A 16 -31.76 -27.58 8.64
CA ILE A 16 -30.84 -27.41 7.50
C ILE A 16 -30.87 -25.96 7.01
N THR A 17 -32.05 -25.34 6.85
CA THR A 17 -32.16 -23.95 6.36
C THR A 17 -31.70 -22.91 7.38
N ALA A 18 -31.89 -23.16 8.69
CA ALA A 18 -31.41 -22.28 9.74
C ALA A 18 -29.93 -22.52 10.10
N SER A 19 -29.37 -23.69 9.79
CA SER A 19 -28.00 -24.05 10.15
C SER A 19 -26.94 -23.04 9.68
N PRO A 20 -26.99 -22.43 8.49
CA PRO A 20 -25.98 -21.46 8.06
C PRO A 20 -25.99 -20.19 8.90
N PHE A 21 -27.17 -19.77 9.37
CA PHE A 21 -27.33 -18.63 10.27
C PHE A 21 -26.83 -18.97 11.68
N LEU A 22 -27.17 -20.16 12.18
CA LEU A 22 -26.69 -20.62 13.50
C LEU A 22 -25.16 -20.77 13.53
N ILE A 23 -24.57 -21.37 12.49
CA ILE A 23 -23.11 -21.51 12.35
C ILE A 23 -22.47 -20.12 12.29
N TRP A 24 -23.06 -19.19 11.54
CA TRP A 24 -22.58 -17.81 11.53
C TRP A 24 -22.64 -17.20 12.93
N GLN A 25 -23.77 -17.32 13.65
CA GLN A 25 -23.94 -16.80 15.01
C GLN A 25 -22.94 -17.40 16.01
N LEU A 26 -22.53 -18.65 15.84
CA LEU A 26 -21.52 -19.30 16.69
C LEU A 26 -20.07 -18.92 16.34
N LYS A 27 -19.80 -18.37 15.15
CA LYS A 27 -18.46 -17.89 14.78
C LYS A 27 -18.01 -16.79 15.76
N LYS A 28 -16.81 -16.93 16.31
CA LYS A 28 -16.23 -15.94 17.23
C LYS A 28 -15.96 -14.64 16.46
N PRO A 29 -16.41 -13.48 16.97
CA PRO A 29 -16.05 -12.20 16.37
C PRO A 29 -14.56 -11.94 16.58
N ALA A 30 -13.94 -11.30 15.59
CA ALA A 30 -12.57 -10.85 15.67
C ALA A 30 -12.56 -9.32 15.61
N ASP A 31 -11.96 -8.68 16.61
CA ASP A 31 -11.81 -7.23 16.63
C ASP A 31 -10.56 -6.88 15.83
N LEU A 32 -10.75 -6.09 14.77
CA LEU A 32 -9.69 -5.67 13.88
C LEU A 32 -10.12 -4.34 13.27
N ASN A 33 -9.45 -3.28 13.68
CA ASN A 33 -9.73 -1.93 13.23
C ASN A 33 -9.07 -1.69 11.88
N MET A 34 -9.86 -1.73 10.82
CA MET A 34 -9.46 -1.45 9.44
C MET A 34 -9.86 -0.02 9.09
N LEU A 35 -8.87 0.80 8.72
CA LEU A 35 -9.11 2.11 8.13
C LEU A 35 -9.29 1.95 6.62
N VAL A 36 -10.53 2.08 6.15
CA VAL A 36 -10.84 2.13 4.71
C VAL A 36 -10.69 3.57 4.20
N ILE A 37 -9.92 3.75 3.13
CA ILE A 37 -9.72 5.03 2.45
C ILE A 37 -10.33 4.90 1.06
N ASP A 38 -11.40 5.65 0.82
CA ASP A 38 -12.13 5.67 -0.45
C ASP A 38 -12.48 7.11 -0.82
N LYS A 39 -11.90 7.60 -1.92
CA LYS A 39 -12.11 8.96 -2.41
C LYS A 39 -13.02 9.01 -3.64
N THR A 40 -13.54 7.87 -4.10
CA THR A 40 -14.32 7.72 -5.33
C THR A 40 -15.69 7.12 -5.01
N VAL A 41 -16.52 7.92 -4.33
CA VAL A 41 -17.89 7.50 -3.94
C VAL A 41 -18.91 8.44 -4.58
N PRO A 42 -19.21 8.29 -5.88
CA PRO A 42 -20.04 9.25 -6.61
C PRO A 42 -21.51 9.26 -6.13
N ASP A 43 -22.00 8.13 -5.60
CA ASP A 43 -23.39 7.95 -5.19
C ASP A 43 -23.55 7.04 -3.95
N GLN A 44 -24.79 6.86 -3.51
CA GLN A 44 -25.14 6.12 -2.29
C GLN A 44 -25.18 4.60 -2.48
N THR A 45 -24.72 4.05 -3.61
CA THR A 45 -24.52 2.61 -3.77
C THR A 45 -23.27 2.14 -3.03
N PHE A 46 -22.28 3.02 -2.87
CA PHE A 46 -20.98 2.70 -2.24
C PHE A 46 -20.27 1.52 -2.91
N ARG A 47 -20.49 1.34 -4.21
CA ARG A 47 -20.09 0.18 -5.02
C ARG A 47 -18.66 -0.30 -4.74
N GLU A 48 -17.68 0.60 -4.81
CA GLU A 48 -16.24 0.28 -4.68
C GLU A 48 -15.89 -0.46 -3.38
N HIS A 49 -16.46 -0.05 -2.25
CA HIS A 49 -16.16 -0.66 -0.95
C HIS A 49 -17.30 -1.52 -0.38
N GLN A 50 -18.42 -1.66 -1.09
CA GLN A 50 -19.55 -2.47 -0.63
C GLN A 50 -19.16 -3.93 -0.45
N GLY A 51 -18.39 -4.50 -1.40
CA GLY A 51 -17.86 -5.86 -1.31
C GLY A 51 -16.98 -6.05 -0.06
N LEU A 52 -16.03 -5.14 0.16
CA LEU A 52 -15.16 -5.16 1.35
C LEU A 52 -15.98 -5.14 2.65
N MET A 53 -16.94 -4.21 2.79
CA MET A 53 -17.76 -4.07 3.99
C MET A 53 -18.64 -5.29 4.25
N TRP A 54 -19.20 -5.86 3.18
CA TRP A 54 -19.97 -7.10 3.27
C TRP A 54 -19.10 -8.26 3.75
N MET A 55 -17.90 -8.41 3.19
CA MET A 55 -16.95 -9.45 3.56
C MET A 55 -16.53 -9.35 5.03
N LEU A 56 -16.18 -8.15 5.51
CA LEU A 56 -15.80 -7.94 6.91
C LEU A 56 -16.92 -8.38 7.86
N ASN A 57 -18.15 -7.97 7.57
CA ASN A 57 -19.32 -8.33 8.37
C ASN A 57 -19.64 -9.84 8.29
N GLN A 58 -19.55 -10.45 7.10
CA GLN A 58 -19.71 -11.89 6.91
C GLN A 58 -18.65 -12.66 7.69
N ALA A 59 -17.40 -12.18 7.69
CA ALA A 59 -16.30 -12.76 8.43
C ALA A 59 -16.41 -12.55 9.95
N LYS A 60 -17.39 -11.76 10.42
CA LYS A 60 -17.51 -11.28 11.81
C LYS A 60 -16.30 -10.50 12.30
N VAL A 61 -15.67 -9.79 11.39
CA VAL A 61 -14.66 -8.78 11.71
C VAL A 61 -15.38 -7.53 12.19
N ARG A 62 -14.89 -6.94 13.29
CA ARG A 62 -15.53 -5.82 13.96
C ARG A 62 -14.57 -4.66 14.15
N LYS A 63 -15.14 -3.47 14.20
CA LYS A 63 -14.47 -2.22 14.53
C LYS A 63 -14.91 -1.79 15.92
N ASP A 64 -13.97 -1.74 16.85
CA ASP A 64 -14.23 -1.43 18.26
C ASP A 64 -15.44 -2.21 18.83
N GLY A 65 -15.50 -3.51 18.53
CA GLY A 65 -16.56 -4.43 18.96
C GLY A 65 -17.89 -4.32 18.20
N LYS A 66 -18.01 -3.43 17.20
CA LYS A 66 -19.23 -3.20 16.40
C LYS A 66 -19.08 -3.69 14.95
N PRO A 67 -20.19 -4.06 14.27
CA PRO A 67 -20.18 -4.33 12.83
C PRO A 67 -19.75 -3.08 12.03
N TYR A 68 -19.15 -3.30 10.85
CA TYR A 68 -18.79 -2.22 9.94
C TYR A 68 -20.04 -1.63 9.26
N GLU A 69 -20.14 -0.31 9.25
CA GLU A 69 -21.20 0.45 8.59
C GLU A 69 -20.70 1.03 7.26
N ILE A 70 -21.26 0.55 6.14
CA ILE A 70 -20.86 0.96 4.77
C ILE A 70 -20.86 2.48 4.58
N SER A 71 -21.88 3.18 5.08
CA SER A 71 -22.02 4.63 4.90
C SER A 71 -21.21 5.48 5.89
N LYS A 72 -20.46 4.87 6.83
CA LYS A 72 -19.75 5.60 7.90
C LYS A 72 -18.29 5.20 8.08
N ASP A 73 -17.92 3.95 7.80
CA ASP A 73 -16.63 3.37 8.21
C ASP A 73 -15.53 3.44 7.14
N TYR A 74 -15.46 4.56 6.42
CA TYR A 74 -14.35 4.90 5.54
C TYR A 74 -13.86 6.34 5.76
N ALA A 75 -12.86 6.80 5.01
CA ALA A 75 -12.42 8.18 4.95
C ALA A 75 -12.31 8.60 3.49
N GLY A 76 -12.79 9.81 3.16
CA GLY A 76 -12.81 10.35 1.80
C GLY A 76 -14.14 11.01 1.45
N PHE A 77 -14.76 10.64 0.32
CA PHE A 77 -15.92 11.34 -0.24
C PHE A 77 -17.25 10.78 0.25
N TYR A 78 -18.13 11.59 0.84
CA TYR A 78 -19.43 11.16 1.37
C TYR A 78 -20.59 11.78 0.59
N PRO A 79 -21.31 11.01 -0.26
CA PRO A 79 -22.50 11.50 -0.94
C PRO A 79 -23.68 11.57 0.02
N LYS A 80 -24.37 12.71 0.05
CA LYS A 80 -25.55 12.95 0.92
C LYS A 80 -26.89 12.82 0.20
N GLY A 81 -26.88 12.61 -1.12
CA GLY A 81 -28.06 12.75 -1.97
C GLY A 81 -28.18 14.17 -2.54
N ASP A 82 -29.02 14.33 -3.55
CA ASP A 82 -29.30 15.62 -4.21
C ASP A 82 -28.05 16.40 -4.66
N LYS A 83 -27.02 15.66 -5.12
CA LYS A 83 -25.74 16.22 -5.58
C LYS A 83 -24.94 16.97 -4.50
N THR A 84 -25.30 16.79 -3.23
CA THR A 84 -24.57 17.33 -2.08
C THR A 84 -23.64 16.28 -1.49
N TYR A 85 -22.54 16.74 -0.87
CA TYR A 85 -21.52 15.85 -0.32
C TYR A 85 -20.83 16.45 0.91
N SER A 86 -20.07 15.62 1.60
CA SER A 86 -19.07 16.05 2.59
C SER A 86 -17.78 15.28 2.41
N ILE A 87 -16.67 15.82 2.90
CA ILE A 87 -15.38 15.12 2.91
C ILE A 87 -15.04 14.75 4.35
N LYS A 88 -14.74 13.48 4.57
CA LYS A 88 -14.22 13.01 5.86
C LYS A 88 -12.72 12.84 5.74
N SER A 89 -11.97 13.69 6.44
CA SER A 89 -10.51 13.61 6.48
C SER A 89 -10.03 12.34 7.15
N LEU A 90 -8.77 11.97 6.88
CA LEU A 90 -8.07 10.94 7.64
C LEU A 90 -8.06 11.32 9.15
N PRO A 91 -8.17 10.34 10.06
CA PRO A 91 -8.18 10.63 11.49
C PRO A 91 -6.82 11.17 11.94
N LYS A 92 -6.80 12.05 12.96
CA LYS A 92 -5.54 12.69 13.42
C LYS A 92 -4.53 11.70 14.00
N THR A 93 -5.04 10.63 14.63
CA THR A 93 -4.26 9.55 15.23
C THR A 93 -4.70 8.23 14.61
N ASN A 94 -3.76 7.37 14.24
CA ASN A 94 -4.09 6.08 13.67
C ASN A 94 -3.96 4.95 14.70
N SER A 95 -5.09 4.42 15.14
CA SER A 95 -5.20 3.20 15.96
C SER A 95 -5.56 1.94 15.16
N ALA A 96 -5.63 2.05 13.82
CA ALA A 96 -5.97 0.93 12.95
C ALA A 96 -4.86 -0.11 12.91
N ASP A 97 -5.29 -1.37 12.89
CA ASP A 97 -4.47 -2.56 12.72
C ASP A 97 -4.16 -2.79 11.24
N MET A 98 -5.10 -2.41 10.36
CA MET A 98 -4.97 -2.48 8.91
C MET A 98 -5.43 -1.20 8.23
N ILE A 99 -4.86 -0.93 7.06
CA ILE A 99 -5.30 0.15 6.17
C ILE A 99 -5.66 -0.47 4.83
N TYR A 100 -6.82 -0.13 4.29
CA TYR A 100 -7.27 -0.54 2.96
C TYR A 100 -7.54 0.71 2.12
N ILE A 101 -6.79 0.89 1.04
CA ILE A 101 -7.00 1.96 0.04
C ILE A 101 -7.76 1.34 -1.12
N THR A 102 -9.03 1.72 -1.29
CA THR A 102 -9.91 1.15 -2.32
C THR A 102 -9.67 1.88 -3.64
N ASP A 103 -10.36 3.00 -3.84
CA ASP A 103 -10.24 3.83 -5.03
C ASP A 103 -9.89 5.28 -4.63
N THR A 104 -8.92 5.85 -5.34
CA THR A 104 -8.44 7.21 -5.12
C THR A 104 -8.59 8.12 -6.33
N TYR A 105 -9.17 7.64 -7.43
CA TYR A 105 -9.37 8.37 -8.67
C TYR A 105 -10.12 9.70 -8.46
N GLY A 106 -11.19 9.66 -7.68
CA GLY A 106 -11.97 10.81 -7.26
C GLY A 106 -13.30 10.98 -7.96
N VAL A 107 -14.11 11.86 -7.38
CA VAL A 107 -15.41 12.29 -7.90
C VAL A 107 -15.22 13.55 -8.74
N TYR A 108 -15.87 13.57 -9.90
CA TYR A 108 -15.84 14.62 -10.90
C TYR A 108 -17.19 15.35 -10.99
N LYS A 109 -17.21 16.54 -11.59
CA LYS A 109 -18.44 17.35 -11.69
C LYS A 109 -19.58 16.62 -12.43
N GLU A 110 -19.26 15.77 -13.40
CA GLU A 110 -20.25 14.97 -14.16
C GLU A 110 -20.97 13.95 -13.28
N ASP A 111 -20.26 13.37 -12.31
CA ASP A 111 -20.81 12.39 -11.36
C ASP A 111 -21.86 13.06 -10.45
N LEU A 112 -21.71 14.36 -10.19
CA LEU A 112 -22.71 15.18 -9.51
C LEU A 112 -23.76 15.75 -10.47
N GLY A 113 -23.88 15.19 -11.68
CA GLY A 113 -24.86 15.58 -12.69
C GLY A 113 -24.66 16.99 -13.26
N VAL A 114 -23.42 17.51 -13.27
CA VAL A 114 -23.05 18.73 -14.00
C VAL A 114 -22.45 18.31 -15.34
N LYS A 115 -23.15 18.55 -16.45
CA LYS A 115 -22.68 18.15 -17.79
C LYS A 115 -21.32 18.79 -18.10
N ALA A 116 -20.33 17.97 -18.43
CA ALA A 116 -19.07 18.43 -19.00
C ALA A 116 -19.31 19.18 -20.32
N LYS A 117 -18.44 20.15 -20.63
CA LYS A 117 -18.37 20.71 -21.98
C LYS A 117 -17.89 19.61 -22.92
N ARG A 118 -18.56 19.48 -24.07
CA ARG A 118 -18.43 18.36 -25.00
C ARG A 118 -16.95 18.14 -25.40
N GLY A 119 -16.34 17.05 -24.91
CA GLY A 119 -14.98 16.62 -25.29
C GLY A 119 -13.90 16.75 -24.21
N ASP A 120 -14.17 17.43 -23.09
CA ASP A 120 -13.23 17.57 -21.97
C ASP A 120 -13.61 16.65 -20.80
N ARG A 121 -12.61 16.06 -20.12
CA ARG A 121 -12.82 15.47 -18.78
C ARG A 121 -13.26 16.60 -17.85
N SER A 122 -14.35 16.43 -17.10
CA SER A 122 -14.77 17.49 -16.18
C SER A 122 -13.75 17.74 -15.07
N GLN A 123 -13.97 18.83 -14.33
CA GLN A 123 -13.10 19.19 -13.22
C GLN A 123 -13.28 18.23 -12.05
N LEU A 124 -12.15 17.74 -11.52
CA LEU A 124 -12.08 16.96 -10.29
C LEU A 124 -12.67 17.76 -9.11
N VAL A 125 -13.59 17.16 -8.36
CA VAL A 125 -14.19 17.73 -7.16
C VAL A 125 -13.35 17.36 -5.93
N TYR A 126 -13.04 16.07 -5.78
CA TYR A 126 -12.22 15.52 -4.71
C TYR A 126 -11.70 14.15 -5.15
N GLY A 127 -10.51 13.76 -4.72
CA GLY A 127 -9.85 12.54 -5.17
C GLY A 127 -8.36 12.58 -4.87
N ARG A 128 -7.59 11.83 -5.67
CA ARG A 128 -6.13 11.64 -5.69
C ARG A 128 -5.51 11.22 -4.35
N MET A 129 -4.39 10.52 -4.45
CA MET A 129 -3.45 10.47 -3.32
C MET A 129 -2.63 11.76 -3.27
N THR A 130 -2.42 12.26 -2.06
CA THR A 130 -1.57 13.43 -1.77
C THR A 130 -0.34 13.01 -0.97
N SER A 131 0.68 13.87 -0.92
CA SER A 131 1.88 13.62 -0.10
C SER A 131 1.53 13.53 1.39
N GLU A 132 0.51 14.26 1.84
CA GLU A 132 -0.02 14.19 3.20
C GLU A 132 -0.67 12.83 3.49
N ASP A 133 -1.46 12.29 2.55
CA ASP A 133 -2.08 10.97 2.70
C ASP A 133 -1.00 9.88 2.79
N VAL A 134 0.00 9.92 1.92
CA VAL A 134 1.08 8.93 1.92
C VAL A 134 1.93 9.06 3.18
N SER A 135 2.24 10.27 3.62
CA SER A 135 2.94 10.51 4.89
C SER A 135 2.15 9.98 6.08
N TYR A 136 0.82 10.16 6.08
CA TYR A 136 -0.06 9.61 7.08
C TYR A 136 -0.03 8.08 7.08
N VAL A 137 -0.12 7.43 5.91
CA VAL A 137 -0.05 5.98 5.78
C VAL A 137 1.30 5.45 6.23
N LYS A 138 2.42 6.03 5.77
CA LYS A 138 3.79 5.67 6.20
C LYS A 138 3.93 5.78 7.73
N LYS A 139 3.45 6.88 8.33
CA LYS A 139 3.44 7.05 9.78
C LYS A 139 2.55 6.03 10.49
N ALA A 140 1.41 5.71 9.92
CA ALA A 140 0.47 4.76 10.50
C ALA A 140 0.99 3.33 10.51
N LEU A 141 1.85 2.98 9.55
CA LEU A 141 2.53 1.68 9.48
C LEU A 141 3.73 1.59 10.43
N ASN A 142 4.14 2.69 11.06
CA ASN A 142 5.18 2.67 12.08
C ASN A 142 4.63 2.14 13.42
N GLY A 143 5.06 0.93 13.78
CA GLY A 143 4.79 0.28 15.07
C GLY A 143 3.75 -0.83 14.98
N ARG A 144 4.10 -2.02 15.51
CA ARG A 144 3.40 -3.32 15.36
C ARG A 144 3.37 -3.84 13.92
N THR A 145 3.20 -5.16 13.76
CA THR A 145 2.92 -5.85 12.49
C THR A 145 1.59 -5.36 11.95
N LYS A 146 1.60 -4.34 11.08
CA LYS A 146 0.38 -3.80 10.44
C LYS A 146 0.33 -4.21 8.98
N THR A 147 -0.86 -4.27 8.40
CA THR A 147 -1.02 -4.54 6.97
C THR A 147 -1.62 -3.35 6.24
N LEU A 148 -0.98 -2.93 5.15
CA LEU A 148 -1.54 -2.02 4.15
C LEU A 148 -1.99 -2.83 2.93
N ILE A 149 -3.21 -2.57 2.47
CA ILE A 149 -3.74 -3.08 1.21
C ILE A 149 -4.06 -1.88 0.32
N GLY A 150 -3.66 -1.91 -0.94
CA GLY A 150 -4.13 -0.99 -1.96
C GLY A 150 -4.56 -1.75 -3.19
N GLU A 151 -5.59 -1.28 -3.88
CA GLU A 151 -6.05 -1.87 -5.13
C GLU A 151 -5.88 -0.92 -6.33
N PHE A 152 -6.40 -1.35 -7.47
CA PHE A 152 -6.47 -0.58 -8.71
C PHE A 152 -6.93 0.88 -8.47
N ASN A 153 -6.54 1.80 -9.35
CA ASN A 153 -6.80 3.25 -9.19
C ASN A 153 -6.11 3.95 -8.00
N THR A 154 -5.04 3.36 -7.46
CA THR A 154 -4.17 4.02 -6.47
C THR A 154 -3.07 4.90 -7.13
N PHE A 155 -2.55 4.49 -8.29
CA PHE A 155 -1.41 5.17 -8.94
C PHE A 155 -1.79 6.18 -10.03
N GLY A 156 -2.86 5.91 -10.78
CA GLY A 156 -3.22 6.67 -11.98
C GLY A 156 -3.49 8.16 -11.73
N SER A 157 -3.65 8.93 -12.81
CA SER A 157 -4.20 10.30 -12.73
C SER A 157 -5.52 10.25 -11.95
N PRO A 158 -5.75 11.15 -10.96
CA PRO A 158 -5.12 12.46 -10.78
C PRO A 158 -3.94 12.54 -9.79
N THR A 159 -3.39 11.42 -9.35
CA THR A 159 -2.22 11.39 -8.45
C THR A 159 -0.96 11.91 -9.15
N SER A 160 -0.18 12.78 -8.50
CA SER A 160 1.04 13.37 -9.09
C SER A 160 2.19 12.38 -9.14
N LEU A 161 3.15 12.59 -10.04
CA LEU A 161 4.29 11.68 -10.22
C LEU A 161 5.12 11.46 -8.96
N ASP A 162 5.34 12.51 -8.15
CA ASP A 162 6.08 12.39 -6.89
C ASP A 162 5.35 11.47 -5.90
N VAL A 163 4.04 11.64 -5.74
CA VAL A 163 3.22 10.79 -4.87
C VAL A 163 3.15 9.35 -5.40
N ARG A 164 3.11 9.16 -6.72
CA ARG A 164 3.19 7.82 -7.33
C ARG A 164 4.48 7.11 -6.97
N LYS A 165 5.62 7.80 -7.00
CA LYS A 165 6.92 7.22 -6.61
C LYS A 165 6.93 6.79 -5.15
N ASP A 166 6.39 7.61 -4.25
CA ASP A 166 6.24 7.23 -2.84
C ASP A 166 5.37 5.97 -2.66
N LEU A 167 4.29 5.83 -3.45
CA LEU A 167 3.43 4.65 -3.43
C LEU A 167 4.12 3.42 -4.04
N TYR A 168 4.93 3.60 -5.09
CA TYR A 168 5.74 2.53 -5.68
C TYR A 168 6.71 1.92 -4.67
N GLU A 169 7.39 2.75 -3.88
CA GLU A 169 8.27 2.32 -2.80
C GLU A 169 7.52 1.62 -1.67
N LEU A 170 6.28 2.06 -1.40
CA LEU A 170 5.45 1.50 -0.35
C LEU A 170 5.01 0.07 -0.68
N TYR A 171 4.52 -0.14 -1.91
CA TYR A 171 4.00 -1.42 -2.39
C TYR A 171 5.04 -2.30 -3.12
N ASN A 172 6.26 -1.80 -3.30
CA ASN A 172 7.35 -2.47 -4.03
C ASN A 172 7.01 -2.83 -5.48
N VAL A 173 6.27 -1.94 -6.17
CA VAL A 173 5.83 -2.12 -7.56
C VAL A 173 6.03 -0.84 -8.37
N THR A 174 5.98 -0.93 -9.69
CA THR A 174 5.94 0.23 -10.59
C THR A 174 4.87 0.02 -11.65
N TRP A 175 3.99 1.00 -11.79
CA TRP A 175 2.98 0.99 -12.85
C TRP A 175 3.58 1.44 -14.18
N SER A 176 3.26 0.70 -15.25
CA SER A 176 3.78 0.96 -16.60
C SER A 176 3.07 2.09 -17.35
N GLY A 177 2.05 2.68 -16.74
CA GLY A 177 1.15 3.63 -17.40
C GLY A 177 0.00 2.96 -18.17
N TRP A 178 -0.03 1.62 -18.25
CA TRP A 178 -1.11 0.87 -18.90
C TRP A 178 -2.14 0.36 -17.90
N ILE A 179 -3.41 0.54 -18.22
CA ILE A 179 -4.54 -0.18 -17.64
C ILE A 179 -5.17 -1.09 -18.70
N GLY A 180 -5.81 -2.17 -18.29
CA GLY A 180 -6.55 -3.06 -19.18
C GLY A 180 -7.89 -3.47 -18.61
N ARG A 181 -8.82 -3.86 -19.49
CA ARG A 181 -10.10 -4.48 -19.12
C ARG A 181 -10.60 -5.37 -20.24
N TYR A 182 -11.13 -6.53 -19.86
CA TYR A 182 -11.88 -7.41 -20.75
C TYR A 182 -13.35 -6.99 -20.76
N PHE A 183 -13.96 -6.97 -21.94
CA PHE A 183 -15.37 -6.65 -22.15
C PHE A 183 -16.05 -7.84 -22.83
N GLU A 184 -17.18 -8.29 -22.29
CA GLU A 184 -18.04 -9.28 -22.95
C GLU A 184 -18.71 -8.70 -24.21
N GLU A 185 -18.89 -7.38 -24.27
CA GLU A 185 -19.44 -6.69 -25.44
C GLU A 185 -18.85 -5.27 -25.59
N PHE A 186 -18.06 -5.04 -26.65
CA PHE A 186 -17.50 -3.72 -26.97
C PHE A 186 -18.53 -2.69 -27.43
N GLY A 187 -19.71 -3.13 -27.87
CA GLY A 187 -20.83 -2.27 -28.21
C GLY A 187 -21.57 -1.68 -26.99
N SER A 188 -21.26 -2.14 -25.78
CA SER A 188 -21.98 -1.74 -24.57
C SER A 188 -21.69 -0.29 -24.13
N GLU A 189 -22.50 0.19 -23.18
CA GLU A 189 -22.27 1.47 -22.52
C GLU A 189 -21.11 1.42 -21.51
N GLU A 190 -20.65 0.23 -21.12
CA GLU A 190 -19.53 0.05 -20.20
C GLU A 190 -18.20 0.50 -20.79
N VAL A 191 -18.07 0.51 -22.12
CA VAL A 191 -16.90 1.10 -22.79
C VAL A 191 -16.98 2.62 -22.64
N PRO A 192 -16.07 3.25 -21.88
CA PRO A 192 -16.20 4.66 -21.54
C PRO A 192 -16.14 5.59 -22.75
N ALA A 193 -16.86 6.71 -22.69
CA ALA A 193 -16.89 7.71 -23.76
C ALA A 193 -15.49 8.27 -24.11
N TRP A 194 -14.59 8.34 -23.12
CA TRP A 194 -13.21 8.76 -23.34
C TRP A 194 -12.38 7.73 -24.13
N VAL A 195 -12.67 6.42 -24.01
CA VAL A 195 -12.06 5.36 -24.86
C VAL A 195 -12.52 5.55 -26.29
N LYS A 196 -13.84 5.72 -26.51
CA LYS A 196 -14.44 5.92 -27.83
C LYS A 196 -13.84 7.16 -28.52
N SER A 197 -13.62 8.23 -27.75
CA SER A 197 -12.95 9.45 -28.21
C SER A 197 -11.47 9.23 -28.54
N GLY A 198 -10.75 8.47 -27.71
CA GLY A 198 -9.36 8.08 -27.96
C GLY A 198 -9.22 7.22 -29.22
N TYR A 199 -10.15 6.30 -29.45
CA TYR A 199 -10.20 5.45 -30.63
C TYR A 199 -10.34 6.26 -31.91
N LYS A 200 -11.27 7.23 -31.93
CA LYS A 200 -11.43 8.15 -33.06
C LYS A 200 -10.16 8.93 -33.36
N LYS A 201 -9.47 9.42 -32.33
CA LYS A 201 -8.19 10.14 -32.51
C LYS A 201 -7.09 9.25 -33.04
N GLN A 202 -6.95 8.03 -32.52
CA GLN A 202 -5.84 7.14 -32.88
C GLN A 202 -6.03 6.44 -34.24
N TYR A 203 -7.27 6.03 -34.57
CA TYR A 203 -7.55 5.21 -35.76
C TYR A 203 -8.32 5.96 -36.86
N ASN A 204 -8.70 7.22 -36.62
CA ASN A 204 -9.52 8.03 -37.53
C ASN A 204 -10.83 7.33 -37.96
N LYS A 205 -11.46 6.61 -37.01
CA LYS A 205 -12.70 5.84 -37.20
C LYS A 205 -13.62 6.00 -36.00
N GLU A 206 -14.92 6.02 -36.23
CA GLU A 206 -15.90 5.96 -35.13
C GLU A 206 -15.87 4.58 -34.45
N TRP A 207 -16.20 4.55 -33.15
CA TRP A 207 -16.27 3.29 -32.42
C TRP A 207 -17.46 2.46 -32.91
N SER A 208 -17.16 1.42 -33.70
CA SER A 208 -18.14 0.47 -34.21
C SER A 208 -17.74 -0.98 -33.93
N LEU A 209 -16.88 -1.20 -32.93
CA LEU A 209 -16.46 -2.54 -32.52
C LEU A 209 -17.58 -3.20 -31.71
N THR A 210 -17.80 -4.48 -31.96
CA THR A 210 -18.82 -5.31 -31.32
C THR A 210 -18.22 -6.66 -30.92
N GLY A 211 -18.93 -7.39 -30.06
CA GLY A 211 -18.47 -8.67 -29.52
C GLY A 211 -17.40 -8.50 -28.45
N LYS A 212 -16.79 -9.62 -28.08
CA LYS A 212 -15.83 -9.67 -26.98
C LYS A 212 -14.51 -9.00 -27.32
N GLY A 213 -13.84 -8.49 -26.30
CA GLY A 213 -12.49 -7.98 -26.52
C GLY A 213 -11.75 -7.57 -25.26
N LEU A 214 -10.44 -7.45 -25.41
CA LEU A 214 -9.53 -6.98 -24.37
C LEU A 214 -8.94 -5.64 -24.82
N LEU A 215 -9.18 -4.61 -24.01
CA LEU A 215 -8.73 -3.25 -24.25
C LEU A 215 -7.59 -2.91 -23.29
N PHE A 216 -6.53 -2.31 -23.80
CA PHE A 216 -5.52 -1.63 -22.99
C PHE A 216 -5.46 -0.15 -23.34
N VAL A 217 -5.28 0.67 -22.31
CA VAL A 217 -5.19 2.13 -22.40
C VAL A 217 -3.94 2.58 -21.68
N ASN A 218 -3.08 3.34 -22.35
CA ASN A 218 -1.94 3.97 -21.73
C ASN A 218 -2.30 5.39 -21.25
N GLU A 219 -1.59 5.90 -20.23
CA GLU A 219 -1.76 7.26 -19.74
C GLU A 219 -1.51 8.34 -20.82
N SER A 220 -0.74 8.02 -21.87
CA SER A 220 -0.59 8.84 -23.08
C SER A 220 -1.82 8.85 -24.01
N ASN A 221 -2.92 8.19 -23.63
CA ASN A 221 -4.12 7.90 -24.43
C ASN A 221 -3.90 6.94 -25.62
N LYS A 222 -2.78 6.21 -25.64
CA LYS A 222 -2.58 5.13 -26.63
C LYS A 222 -3.46 3.93 -26.29
N LEU A 223 -4.14 3.39 -27.30
CA LEU A 223 -5.01 2.22 -27.19
C LEU A 223 -4.38 0.99 -27.85
N VAL A 224 -4.54 -0.17 -27.23
CA VAL A 224 -4.30 -1.49 -27.85
C VAL A 224 -5.57 -2.31 -27.71
N ILE A 225 -6.06 -2.83 -28.83
CA ILE A 225 -7.33 -3.54 -28.89
C ILE A 225 -7.10 -4.96 -29.42
N ILE A 226 -7.50 -5.94 -28.61
CA ILE A 226 -7.57 -7.34 -28.96
C ILE A 226 -9.05 -7.69 -29.17
N THR A 227 -9.38 -8.14 -30.36
CA THR A 227 -10.77 -8.47 -30.74
C THR A 227 -11.07 -9.94 -30.48
N GLU A 228 -12.35 -10.31 -30.46
CA GLU A 228 -12.81 -11.70 -30.25
C GLU A 228 -12.07 -12.75 -31.09
N LYS A 229 -11.67 -12.42 -32.33
CA LYS A 229 -10.91 -13.32 -33.22
C LYS A 229 -9.52 -13.70 -32.69
N GLU A 230 -8.95 -12.86 -31.83
CA GLU A 230 -7.60 -12.98 -31.29
C GLU A 230 -7.62 -13.51 -29.84
N LEU A 231 -8.81 -13.64 -29.26
CA LEU A 231 -9.03 -14.17 -27.92
C LEU A 231 -9.11 -15.70 -27.93
N LYS A 232 -8.69 -16.30 -26.82
CA LYS A 232 -9.01 -17.70 -26.50
C LYS A 232 -9.95 -17.75 -25.29
N GLU A 233 -10.41 -18.94 -24.94
CA GLU A 233 -11.20 -19.14 -23.72
C GLU A 233 -10.46 -18.59 -22.49
N ASN A 234 -11.23 -18.00 -21.58
CA ASN A 234 -10.74 -17.29 -20.40
C ASN A 234 -9.62 -16.28 -20.73
N PRO A 235 -9.93 -15.21 -21.50
CA PRO A 235 -8.95 -14.26 -22.02
C PRO A 235 -8.02 -13.63 -20.99
N VAL A 236 -8.55 -13.34 -19.80
CA VAL A 236 -7.82 -12.81 -18.65
C VAL A 236 -8.05 -13.77 -17.49
N TRP A 237 -7.03 -14.58 -17.18
CA TRP A 237 -7.13 -15.63 -16.18
C TRP A 237 -6.30 -15.30 -14.94
N PHE A 238 -6.93 -15.26 -13.79
CA PHE A 238 -6.25 -15.12 -12.50
C PHE A 238 -5.76 -16.48 -12.00
N GLN A 239 -4.50 -16.53 -11.58
CA GLN A 239 -3.94 -17.70 -10.92
C GLN A 239 -2.87 -17.36 -9.88
N TYR A 240 -2.79 -18.15 -8.81
CA TYR A 240 -1.71 -18.04 -7.82
C TYR A 240 -0.38 -18.55 -8.39
N THR A 241 0.71 -17.84 -8.09
CA THR A 241 2.08 -18.30 -8.41
C THR A 241 2.47 -19.45 -7.48
N LYS A 242 3.59 -20.14 -7.78
CA LYS A 242 4.15 -21.15 -6.86
C LYS A 242 4.41 -20.57 -5.46
N GLN A 243 4.87 -19.31 -5.41
CA GLN A 243 5.10 -18.60 -4.16
C GLN A 243 3.78 -18.31 -3.44
N GLY A 244 2.77 -17.75 -4.13
CA GLY A 244 1.46 -17.47 -3.52
C GLY A 244 0.76 -18.71 -3.00
N LYS A 245 0.82 -19.83 -3.73
CA LYS A 245 0.29 -21.12 -3.27
C LYS A 245 0.95 -21.56 -1.95
N LYS A 246 2.24 -21.29 -1.77
CA LYS A 246 3.00 -21.60 -0.54
C LYS A 246 2.68 -20.62 0.60
N THR A 247 2.69 -19.31 0.33
CA THR A 247 2.51 -18.26 1.34
C THR A 247 1.06 -18.20 1.84
N LEU A 248 0.10 -18.20 0.92
CA LEU A 248 -1.32 -17.98 1.22
C LEU A 248 -2.09 -19.30 1.41
N ASN A 249 -1.53 -20.44 0.99
CA ASN A 249 -2.23 -21.73 0.97
C ASN A 249 -3.57 -21.66 0.19
N LEU A 250 -3.58 -20.89 -0.90
CA LEU A 250 -4.72 -20.71 -1.80
C LEU A 250 -4.35 -21.21 -3.19
N GLN A 251 -5.32 -21.83 -3.88
CA GLN A 251 -5.11 -22.42 -5.21
C GLN A 251 -6.26 -22.12 -6.18
N ASN A 252 -7.17 -21.23 -5.78
CA ASN A 252 -8.30 -20.88 -6.63
C ASN A 252 -7.85 -20.05 -7.84
N GLU A 253 -8.53 -20.26 -8.95
CA GLU A 253 -8.31 -19.59 -10.23
C GLU A 253 -9.69 -19.15 -10.73
N SER A 254 -9.74 -18.07 -11.50
CA SER A 254 -10.99 -17.52 -12.06
C SER A 254 -10.70 -16.54 -13.19
N ALA A 255 -11.65 -16.36 -14.09
CA ALA A 255 -11.68 -15.29 -15.06
C ALA A 255 -11.80 -13.93 -14.36
N TYR A 256 -11.23 -12.90 -14.97
CA TYR A 256 -11.27 -11.53 -14.45
C TYR A 256 -11.78 -10.55 -15.51
N GLN A 257 -12.77 -9.74 -15.16
CA GLN A 257 -13.53 -8.91 -16.10
C GLN A 257 -13.51 -7.39 -15.78
N TYR A 258 -12.94 -7.01 -14.64
CA TYR A 258 -12.82 -5.61 -14.25
C TYR A 258 -11.51 -4.98 -14.74
N TRP A 259 -11.32 -3.70 -14.42
CA TRP A 259 -10.10 -2.97 -14.78
C TRP A 259 -8.90 -3.43 -13.94
N PHE A 260 -7.72 -3.44 -14.57
CA PHE A 260 -6.48 -3.78 -13.91
C PHE A 260 -5.31 -2.92 -14.39
N ASP A 261 -4.34 -2.72 -13.50
CA ASP A 261 -3.06 -2.06 -13.73
C ASP A 261 -2.03 -3.04 -14.29
N VAL A 262 -1.29 -2.62 -15.31
CA VAL A 262 -0.10 -3.34 -15.79
C VAL A 262 1.09 -2.86 -14.96
N ILE A 263 1.43 -3.64 -13.93
CA ILE A 263 2.51 -3.35 -12.99
C ILE A 263 3.72 -4.26 -13.19
N THR A 264 4.88 -3.79 -12.73
CA THR A 264 6.12 -4.58 -12.60
C THR A 264 6.54 -4.59 -11.14
N PRO A 265 6.82 -5.76 -10.54
CA PRO A 265 7.30 -5.83 -9.17
C PRO A 265 8.80 -5.54 -9.14
N GLN A 266 9.30 -4.89 -8.09
CA GLN A 266 10.75 -4.73 -7.91
C GLN A 266 11.43 -6.07 -7.59
N GLN A 267 10.72 -6.97 -6.91
CA GLN A 267 11.18 -8.32 -6.59
C GLN A 267 10.19 -9.38 -7.08
N LYS A 268 10.66 -10.33 -7.89
CA LYS A 268 9.79 -11.41 -8.41
C LYS A 268 9.26 -12.34 -7.32
N SER A 269 9.96 -12.46 -6.18
CA SER A 269 9.53 -13.22 -5.01
C SER A 269 8.26 -12.68 -4.37
N ASP A 270 7.92 -11.41 -4.60
CA ASP A 270 6.80 -10.76 -3.93
C ASP A 270 5.47 -11.05 -4.66
N VAL A 271 5.51 -11.60 -5.87
CA VAL A 271 4.32 -11.90 -6.68
C VAL A 271 3.60 -13.14 -6.17
N GLN A 272 2.45 -12.95 -5.55
CA GLN A 272 1.61 -14.04 -5.03
C GLN A 272 0.63 -14.57 -6.09
N ALA A 273 0.14 -13.70 -6.97
CA ALA A 273 -0.76 -14.09 -8.06
C ALA A 273 -0.51 -13.26 -9.31
N GLN A 274 -0.98 -13.76 -10.45
CA GLN A 274 -0.80 -13.16 -11.76
C GLN A 274 -2.06 -13.27 -12.62
N PHE A 275 -2.25 -12.30 -13.51
CA PHE A 275 -3.14 -12.43 -14.65
C PHE A 275 -2.37 -13.00 -15.82
N VAL A 276 -2.94 -14.00 -16.49
CA VAL A 276 -2.41 -14.62 -17.71
C VAL A 276 -3.35 -14.31 -18.87
N PHE A 277 -2.80 -13.75 -19.96
CA PHE A 277 -3.58 -13.42 -21.14
C PHE A 277 -3.59 -14.58 -22.15
N HIS A 278 -4.77 -15.18 -22.34
CA HIS A 278 -4.96 -16.28 -23.27
C HIS A 278 -5.36 -15.77 -24.65
N LEU A 279 -4.34 -15.58 -25.49
CA LEU A 279 -4.49 -15.01 -26.84
C LEU A 279 -3.93 -15.95 -27.91
N ASP A 280 -4.33 -15.73 -29.16
CA ASP A 280 -3.69 -16.32 -30.33
C ASP A 280 -2.34 -15.65 -30.66
N SER A 281 -1.69 -16.06 -31.75
CA SER A 281 -0.39 -15.48 -32.14
C SER A 281 -0.49 -13.99 -32.51
N GLN A 282 -1.61 -13.55 -33.09
CA GLN A 282 -1.81 -12.17 -33.49
C GLN A 282 -1.99 -11.26 -32.26
N GLY A 283 -2.84 -11.66 -31.32
CA GLY A 283 -3.06 -10.95 -30.07
C GLY A 283 -1.78 -10.87 -29.22
N LYS A 284 -0.99 -11.95 -29.16
CA LYS A 284 0.31 -11.95 -28.47
C LYS A 284 1.29 -10.95 -29.07
N ASN A 285 1.36 -10.86 -30.40
CA ASN A 285 2.25 -9.92 -31.08
C ASN A 285 1.84 -8.46 -30.80
N LYS A 286 0.53 -8.14 -30.83
CA LYS A 286 0.03 -6.81 -30.47
C LYS A 286 0.45 -6.38 -29.06
N LEU A 287 0.37 -7.27 -28.07
CA LEU A 287 0.83 -6.95 -26.71
C LEU A 287 2.34 -6.74 -26.65
N LYS A 288 3.11 -7.64 -27.29
CA LYS A 288 4.58 -7.57 -27.34
C LYS A 288 5.10 -6.27 -27.98
N GLU A 289 4.51 -5.86 -29.10
CA GLU A 289 4.86 -4.61 -29.81
C GLU A 289 4.65 -3.35 -28.96
N ASN A 290 3.80 -3.44 -27.94
CA ASN A 290 3.48 -2.34 -27.03
C ASN A 290 4.14 -2.49 -25.65
N GLY A 291 5.03 -3.48 -25.47
CA GLY A 291 5.71 -3.73 -24.21
C GLY A 291 4.82 -4.28 -23.09
N ILE A 292 3.63 -4.80 -23.44
CA ILE A 292 2.69 -5.38 -22.47
C ILE A 292 3.01 -6.88 -22.32
N PRO A 293 3.39 -7.36 -21.12
CA PRO A 293 3.67 -8.77 -20.89
C PRO A 293 2.41 -9.65 -21.07
N LEU A 294 2.60 -10.90 -21.51
CA LEU A 294 1.51 -11.89 -21.58
C LEU A 294 1.03 -12.41 -20.22
N SER A 295 1.79 -12.09 -19.16
CA SER A 295 1.42 -12.36 -17.79
C SER A 295 1.89 -11.19 -16.94
N ILE A 296 1.01 -10.66 -16.10
CA ILE A 296 1.30 -9.52 -15.23
C ILE A 296 0.97 -9.88 -13.77
N PRO A 297 1.64 -9.29 -12.78
CA PRO A 297 1.27 -9.49 -11.38
C PRO A 297 -0.18 -9.03 -11.14
N ALA A 298 -0.94 -9.84 -10.40
CA ALA A 298 -2.29 -9.53 -9.94
C ALA A 298 -2.30 -9.22 -8.43
N VAL A 299 -1.46 -9.92 -7.66
CA VAL A 299 -1.24 -9.66 -6.23
C VAL A 299 0.24 -9.63 -5.95
N VAL A 300 0.73 -8.50 -5.42
CA VAL A 300 2.11 -8.36 -4.92
C VAL A 300 2.05 -8.18 -3.42
N HIS A 301 2.76 -9.05 -2.70
CA HIS A 301 2.91 -9.01 -1.25
C HIS A 301 4.37 -8.71 -0.93
N HIS A 302 4.60 -7.55 -0.34
CA HIS A 302 5.91 -7.14 0.12
C HIS A 302 5.91 -7.07 1.64
N ASN A 303 6.65 -7.98 2.26
CA ASN A 303 6.85 -8.05 3.70
C ASN A 303 8.04 -7.15 4.08
N LYS A 304 7.77 -6.08 4.81
CA LYS A 304 8.80 -5.32 5.53
C LYS A 304 8.79 -5.78 6.98
N GLU A 305 9.94 -5.64 7.64
CA GLU A 305 10.15 -6.16 8.99
C GLU A 305 9.16 -5.63 10.05
N ARG A 306 8.46 -4.53 9.76
CA ARG A 306 7.48 -3.88 10.64
C ARG A 306 6.05 -3.88 10.10
N TYR A 307 5.84 -4.17 8.82
CA TYR A 307 4.50 -4.14 8.23
C TYR A 307 4.47 -4.91 6.92
N ASP A 308 3.30 -5.41 6.58
CA ASP A 308 3.03 -6.07 5.32
C ASP A 308 2.31 -5.11 4.38
N THR A 309 2.64 -5.19 3.10
CA THR A 309 1.92 -4.47 2.05
C THR A 309 1.42 -5.44 1.00
N TYR A 310 0.16 -5.31 0.64
CA TYR A 310 -0.45 -6.01 -0.47
C TYR A 310 -0.91 -4.98 -1.49
N TYR A 311 -0.53 -5.19 -2.74
CA TYR A 311 -1.08 -4.44 -3.85
C TYR A 311 -1.86 -5.37 -4.78
N PHE A 312 -3.13 -5.06 -4.96
CA PHE A 312 -4.02 -5.74 -5.90
C PHE A 312 -4.05 -4.94 -7.20
N ALA A 313 -3.56 -5.54 -8.28
CA ALA A 313 -3.48 -4.84 -9.56
C ALA A 313 -4.85 -4.65 -10.21
N GLY A 314 -5.85 -5.44 -9.83
CA GLY A 314 -7.22 -5.26 -10.29
C GLY A 314 -8.08 -4.63 -9.21
N ASP A 315 -9.20 -4.08 -9.65
CA ASP A 315 -10.35 -3.75 -8.83
C ASP A 315 -10.99 -5.06 -8.32
N PHE A 316 -10.63 -5.48 -7.11
CA PHE A 316 -11.01 -6.78 -6.57
C PHE A 316 -12.22 -6.67 -5.64
N ALA A 317 -12.40 -5.51 -5.02
CA ALA A 317 -13.51 -5.22 -4.14
C ALA A 317 -14.78 -4.81 -4.89
N ASP A 318 -14.69 -4.27 -6.12
CA ASP A 318 -15.87 -3.95 -6.93
C ASP A 318 -16.68 -5.22 -7.22
N GLN A 319 -17.89 -5.21 -6.68
CA GLN A 319 -18.88 -6.24 -6.88
C GLN A 319 -20.25 -5.55 -6.95
N GLY A 320 -20.83 -5.50 -8.15
CA GLY A 320 -22.06 -4.72 -8.41
C GLY A 320 -23.24 -5.07 -7.52
N GLU A 321 -23.45 -6.35 -7.17
CA GLU A 321 -24.47 -6.76 -6.21
C GLU A 321 -23.93 -7.78 -5.21
N VAL A 322 -23.99 -7.44 -3.93
CA VAL A 322 -23.84 -8.37 -2.80
C VAL A 322 -25.17 -8.53 -2.06
N PRO A 323 -25.47 -9.70 -1.47
CA PRO A 323 -26.72 -9.90 -0.74
C PRO A 323 -26.87 -8.95 0.44
N SER A 324 -28.09 -8.48 0.70
CA SER A 324 -28.40 -7.68 1.89
C SER A 324 -28.13 -8.43 3.21
N ILE A 325 -28.16 -9.76 3.18
CA ILE A 325 -27.95 -10.63 4.34
C ILE A 325 -26.52 -11.18 4.31
N TYR A 326 -25.67 -10.72 5.23
CA TYR A 326 -24.31 -11.23 5.42
C TYR A 326 -24.21 -12.33 6.49
N GLN A 327 -25.24 -12.52 7.33
CA GLN A 327 -25.23 -13.44 8.47
C GLN A 327 -25.40 -14.93 8.08
N THR A 328 -24.80 -15.36 6.97
CA THR A 328 -24.90 -16.73 6.49
C THR A 328 -23.52 -17.29 6.17
N SER A 329 -23.21 -18.46 6.73
CA SER A 329 -21.93 -19.14 6.48
C SER A 329 -21.92 -19.95 5.19
N PHE A 330 -23.09 -20.30 4.64
CA PHE A 330 -23.21 -21.15 3.45
C PHE A 330 -23.18 -20.37 2.13
N TYR A 331 -23.63 -19.11 2.11
CA TYR A 331 -23.78 -18.36 0.86
C TYR A 331 -22.47 -18.21 0.06
N PRO A 332 -21.31 -17.83 0.65
CA PRO A 332 -20.05 -17.78 -0.10
C PRO A 332 -19.61 -19.15 -0.65
N VAL A 333 -19.81 -20.21 0.13
CA VAL A 333 -19.44 -21.59 -0.25
C VAL A 333 -20.32 -22.09 -1.39
N TRP A 334 -21.62 -21.81 -1.30
CA TRP A 334 -22.60 -22.16 -2.32
C TRP A 334 -22.34 -21.41 -3.62
N LYS A 335 -22.16 -20.08 -3.57
CA LYS A 335 -21.83 -19.25 -4.74
C LYS A 335 -20.58 -19.76 -5.45
N LYS A 336 -19.49 -19.95 -4.71
CA LYS A 336 -18.23 -20.54 -5.21
C LYS A 336 -18.42 -21.92 -5.86
N TRP A 337 -19.32 -22.75 -5.33
CA TRP A 337 -19.62 -24.07 -5.93
C TRP A 337 -20.47 -23.94 -7.19
N THR A 338 -21.52 -23.11 -7.17
CA THR A 338 -22.39 -22.88 -8.32
C THR A 338 -21.68 -22.19 -9.48
N GLU A 339 -20.76 -21.26 -9.22
CA GLU A 339 -19.97 -20.57 -10.23
C GLU A 339 -18.97 -21.50 -10.90
N LYS A 340 -18.40 -22.45 -10.16
CA LYS A 340 -17.53 -23.50 -10.72
C LYS A 340 -18.26 -24.50 -11.63
N ILE A 341 -19.57 -24.64 -11.47
CA ILE A 341 -20.41 -25.55 -12.26
C ILE A 341 -21.10 -24.80 -13.41
N GLY A 342 -21.36 -23.50 -13.22
CA GLY A 342 -21.92 -22.61 -14.21
C GLY A 342 -20.85 -21.96 -15.12
N LYS A 343 -21.30 -21.03 -15.95
CA LYS A 343 -20.41 -20.15 -16.72
C LYS A 343 -19.92 -19.06 -15.78
N GLU A 344 -18.60 -18.90 -15.63
CA GLU A 344 -18.03 -17.81 -14.81
C GLU A 344 -18.51 -16.45 -15.34
N ASP A 345 -18.99 -15.62 -14.41
CA ASP A 345 -19.48 -14.27 -14.63
C ASP A 345 -18.64 -13.25 -13.86
N GLU A 346 -18.98 -11.96 -13.94
CA GLU A 346 -18.27 -10.89 -13.23
C GLU A 346 -18.22 -11.10 -11.72
N SER A 347 -19.21 -11.79 -11.14
CA SER A 347 -19.28 -12.06 -9.70
C SER A 347 -18.36 -13.21 -9.26
N SER A 348 -17.98 -14.08 -10.18
CA SER A 348 -17.27 -15.32 -9.88
C SER A 348 -15.91 -15.07 -9.23
N PHE A 349 -15.22 -14.01 -9.66
CA PHE A 349 -13.93 -13.61 -9.11
C PHE A 349 -14.04 -13.23 -7.62
N TYR A 350 -15.07 -12.46 -7.26
CA TYR A 350 -15.29 -11.98 -5.90
C TYR A 350 -15.43 -13.16 -4.92
N TRP A 351 -16.29 -14.13 -5.24
CA TRP A 351 -16.56 -15.28 -4.36
C TRP A 351 -15.45 -16.34 -4.38
N THR A 352 -14.82 -16.56 -5.53
CA THR A 352 -13.83 -17.64 -5.72
C THR A 352 -12.42 -17.24 -5.31
N VAL A 353 -12.06 -15.96 -5.50
CA VAL A 353 -10.70 -15.44 -5.30
C VAL A 353 -10.64 -14.39 -4.19
N TYR A 354 -11.40 -13.29 -4.31
CA TYR A 354 -11.26 -12.15 -3.39
C TYR A 354 -11.61 -12.50 -1.94
N LEU A 355 -12.76 -13.15 -1.71
CA LEU A 355 -13.17 -13.53 -0.35
C LEU A 355 -12.16 -14.46 0.35
N PRO A 356 -11.70 -15.58 -0.26
CA PRO A 356 -10.66 -16.41 0.36
C PRO A 356 -9.34 -15.67 0.58
N LEU A 357 -8.92 -14.82 -0.37
CA LEU A 357 -7.69 -14.04 -0.26
C LEU A 357 -7.73 -13.08 0.93
N MET A 358 -8.79 -12.28 1.02
CA MET A 358 -8.95 -11.30 2.09
C MET A 358 -9.09 -11.93 3.46
N ASN A 359 -9.88 -13.01 3.58
CA ASN A 359 -9.96 -13.77 4.83
C ASN A 359 -8.58 -14.29 5.24
N LYS A 360 -7.78 -14.80 4.29
CA LYS A 360 -6.44 -15.28 4.58
C LYS A 360 -5.50 -14.17 5.07
N ILE A 361 -5.53 -13.00 4.44
CA ILE A 361 -4.72 -11.84 4.83
C ILE A 361 -5.12 -11.35 6.22
N ILE A 362 -6.42 -11.28 6.52
CA ILE A 362 -6.94 -10.90 7.83
C ILE A 362 -6.52 -11.92 8.91
N ASP A 363 -6.65 -13.21 8.62
CA ASP A 363 -6.23 -14.27 9.53
C ASP A 363 -4.72 -14.21 9.81
N GLN A 364 -3.90 -13.93 8.78
CA GLN A 364 -2.45 -13.74 8.95
C GLN A 364 -2.16 -12.53 9.84
N GLN A 365 -2.76 -11.38 9.55
CA GLN A 365 -2.63 -10.17 10.35
C GLN A 365 -2.97 -10.43 11.82
N GLN A 366 -4.06 -11.15 12.11
CA GLN A 366 -4.48 -11.44 13.48
C GLN A 366 -3.53 -12.40 14.21
N ASN A 367 -2.99 -13.38 13.51
CA ASN A 367 -2.00 -14.31 14.07
C ASN A 367 -0.63 -13.67 14.27
N GLU A 368 -0.22 -12.75 13.40
CA GLU A 368 1.04 -12.01 13.47
C GLU A 368 0.96 -10.79 14.39
N SER A 369 -0.24 -10.28 14.66
CA SER A 369 -0.52 -9.23 15.67
C SER A 369 -0.50 -9.79 17.10
N GLN A 370 -0.64 -11.11 17.28
CA GLN A 370 -0.12 -11.73 18.49
C GLN A 370 1.39 -11.66 18.42
N PRO A 371 2.10 -11.23 19.49
CA PRO A 371 3.52 -10.99 19.40
C PRO A 371 4.23 -12.30 19.07
N ALA A 372 4.48 -12.53 17.79
CA ALA A 372 5.65 -13.23 17.36
C ALA A 372 6.77 -12.49 18.08
N SER A 373 7.41 -13.18 19.01
CA SER A 373 8.62 -12.76 19.67
C SER A 373 9.70 -12.58 18.62
N VAL A 374 9.59 -11.49 17.84
CA VAL A 374 10.76 -10.76 17.40
C VAL A 374 11.35 -10.30 18.72
N THR A 375 12.28 -11.10 19.23
CA THR A 375 13.18 -10.70 20.30
C THR A 375 13.93 -9.50 19.73
N PHE A 376 13.33 -8.31 19.83
CA PHE A 376 14.04 -7.07 19.69
C PHE A 376 15.23 -7.22 20.63
N ASN A 377 16.44 -7.12 20.11
CA ASN A 377 17.62 -7.16 20.96
C ASN A 377 17.54 -5.91 21.84
N LYS A 378 16.93 -6.06 23.01
CA LYS A 378 16.88 -5.09 24.10
C LYS A 378 18.25 -5.06 24.82
N ASN A 379 19.33 -5.30 24.08
CA ASN A 379 20.70 -5.33 24.60
C ASN A 379 21.31 -3.93 24.60
N MET A 380 20.59 -2.92 24.11
CA MET A 380 21.02 -1.53 24.24
C MET A 380 20.59 -0.97 25.57
N GLU A 381 21.55 -0.88 26.48
CA GLU A 381 21.40 -0.13 27.71
C GLU A 381 21.78 1.34 27.44
N ILE A 382 20.93 2.26 27.86
CA ILE A 382 21.22 3.69 27.86
C ILE A 382 21.37 4.07 29.33
N TYR A 383 22.39 4.85 29.66
CA TYR A 383 22.51 5.35 31.02
C TYR A 383 21.43 6.42 31.25
N GLU A 384 20.69 6.29 32.34
CA GLU A 384 19.62 7.20 32.73
C GLU A 384 19.74 7.50 34.23
N ASP A 385 19.82 8.79 34.57
CA ASP A 385 19.67 9.29 35.93
C ASP A 385 18.50 10.30 36.00
N ALA A 386 18.37 11.04 37.10
CA ALA A 386 17.27 11.97 37.30
C ALA A 386 17.24 13.13 36.29
N ASP A 387 18.38 13.46 35.67
CA ASP A 387 18.55 14.66 34.85
C ASP A 387 18.94 14.35 33.39
N LEU A 388 19.49 13.17 33.11
CA LEU A 388 20.14 12.87 31.84
C LEU A 388 19.89 11.44 31.34
N LYS A 389 19.70 11.31 30.02
CA LYS A 389 19.69 10.05 29.29
C LYS A 389 20.73 10.08 28.18
N VAL A 390 21.78 9.26 28.28
CA VAL A 390 22.93 9.28 27.35
C VAL A 390 23.34 7.90 26.84
N ALA A 391 23.57 7.83 25.54
CA ALA A 391 24.05 6.63 24.84
C ALA A 391 25.55 6.36 25.08
N GLY A 392 26.32 7.41 25.36
CA GLY A 392 27.75 7.32 25.59
C GLY A 392 28.31 8.51 26.36
N LYS A 393 29.55 8.38 26.82
CA LYS A 393 30.30 9.46 27.45
C LYS A 393 31.76 9.44 27.03
N VAL A 394 32.46 10.54 27.30
CA VAL A 394 33.91 10.62 27.12
C VAL A 394 34.59 10.00 28.33
N GLY A 395 35.37 8.93 28.11
CA GLY A 395 36.29 8.37 29.09
C GLY A 395 37.66 9.06 29.06
N LYS A 396 38.64 8.48 29.73
CA LYS A 396 40.00 9.03 29.75
C LYS A 396 40.69 8.96 28.37
N ASP A 397 40.65 7.78 27.76
CA ASP A 397 41.36 7.48 26.51
C ASP A 397 40.40 7.01 25.39
N TYR A 398 39.16 6.64 25.74
CA TYR A 398 38.15 6.11 24.83
C TYR A 398 36.78 6.75 25.05
N LEU A 399 35.94 6.76 24.02
CA LEU A 399 34.49 6.90 24.21
C LEU A 399 33.98 5.64 24.92
N GLN A 400 33.01 5.82 25.81
CA GLN A 400 32.43 4.73 26.59
C GLN A 400 30.95 4.60 26.29
N VAL A 401 30.46 3.36 26.18
CA VAL A 401 29.04 3.02 26.07
C VAL A 401 28.59 2.28 27.31
N TYR A 402 27.30 2.41 27.66
CA TYR A 402 26.75 1.73 28.81
C TYR A 402 26.25 0.35 28.42
N GLN A 403 26.84 -0.70 28.99
CA GLN A 403 26.49 -2.10 28.70
C GLN A 403 26.73 -2.97 29.93
N ASN A 404 25.84 -3.93 30.20
CA ASN A 404 25.90 -4.82 31.37
C ASN A 404 25.99 -4.05 32.69
N SER A 405 25.22 -2.96 32.79
CA SER A 405 25.16 -2.03 33.91
C SER A 405 26.51 -1.37 34.26
N LYS A 406 27.42 -1.23 33.28
CA LYS A 406 28.73 -0.60 33.44
C LYS A 406 29.13 0.18 32.19
N TRP A 407 29.96 1.19 32.39
CA TRP A 407 30.63 1.90 31.30
C TRP A 407 31.75 1.03 30.74
N GLN A 408 31.77 0.83 29.42
CA GLN A 408 32.77 0.04 28.72
C GLN A 408 33.42 0.88 27.63
N ASP A 409 34.75 0.78 27.52
CA ASP A 409 35.51 1.46 26.47
C ASP A 409 35.12 0.92 25.09
N LEU A 410 34.88 1.84 24.16
CA LEU A 410 34.55 1.55 22.78
C LEU A 410 35.60 2.17 21.86
N LEU A 411 36.35 1.30 21.17
CA LEU A 411 37.19 1.72 20.05
C LEU A 411 36.31 2.00 18.83
N ILE A 412 36.29 3.24 18.36
CA ILE A 412 35.52 3.67 17.20
C ILE A 412 36.17 3.15 15.91
N LYS A 413 35.42 2.36 15.15
CA LYS A 413 35.77 1.83 13.83
C LYS A 413 34.64 2.20 12.88
N GLY A 414 34.84 3.27 12.11
CA GLY A 414 33.74 3.93 11.41
C GLY A 414 33.89 4.05 9.92
N VAL A 415 32.76 4.29 9.26
CA VAL A 415 32.66 4.66 7.84
C VAL A 415 32.05 6.06 7.74
N ASN A 416 32.58 6.89 6.83
CA ASN A 416 31.93 8.16 6.49
C ASN A 416 30.95 7.93 5.35
N MET A 417 29.76 8.52 5.44
CA MET A 417 28.72 8.39 4.43
C MET A 417 28.18 9.74 4.00
N GLY A 418 28.07 9.93 2.70
CA GLY A 418 27.45 11.10 2.08
C GLY A 418 26.01 10.81 1.62
N ILE A 419 25.30 11.87 1.25
CA ILE A 419 23.87 11.82 0.88
C ILE A 419 23.61 11.53 -0.61
N SER A 420 24.67 11.43 -1.43
CA SER A 420 24.55 11.41 -2.89
C SER A 420 24.60 9.99 -3.46
N LYS A 421 23.71 9.73 -4.42
CA LYS A 421 23.71 8.52 -5.24
C LYS A 421 24.40 8.79 -6.58
N PRO A 422 25.28 7.91 -7.08
CA PRO A 422 25.84 8.05 -8.43
C PRO A 422 24.74 8.25 -9.48
N GLY A 423 24.90 9.26 -10.33
CA GLY A 423 23.91 9.62 -11.35
C GLY A 423 22.79 10.57 -10.88
N HIS A 424 22.82 11.04 -9.64
CA HIS A 424 21.83 11.97 -9.07
C HIS A 424 22.50 13.20 -8.46
N PHE A 425 21.79 14.33 -8.46
CA PHE A 425 22.24 15.50 -7.70
C PHE A 425 22.13 15.26 -6.18
N PRO A 426 23.05 15.78 -5.35
CA PRO A 426 23.03 15.58 -3.89
C PRO A 426 21.70 15.93 -3.21
N GLY A 427 21.00 16.96 -3.70
CA GLY A 427 19.70 17.40 -3.17
C GLY A 427 18.50 16.54 -3.60
N GLU A 428 18.66 15.58 -4.51
CA GLU A 428 17.57 14.68 -4.92
C GLU A 428 17.27 13.60 -3.88
N THR A 429 18.16 13.39 -2.90
CA THR A 429 17.95 12.42 -1.81
C THR A 429 17.62 11.00 -2.32
N ALA A 430 18.21 10.60 -3.45
CA ALA A 430 17.78 9.46 -4.27
C ALA A 430 18.15 8.06 -3.72
N ILE A 431 18.74 7.99 -2.53
CA ILE A 431 19.12 6.72 -1.88
C ILE A 431 17.88 6.17 -1.16
N SER A 432 17.43 4.98 -1.55
CA SER A 432 16.26 4.34 -0.94
C SER A 432 16.57 3.78 0.45
N LYS A 433 15.51 3.50 1.23
CA LYS A 433 15.65 2.85 2.54
C LYS A 433 16.31 1.47 2.43
N GLU A 434 15.93 0.70 1.42
CA GLU A 434 16.44 -0.64 1.17
C GLU A 434 17.93 -0.62 0.80
N GLU A 435 18.38 0.41 0.06
CA GLU A 435 19.80 0.65 -0.23
C GLU A 435 20.58 0.95 1.06
N TYR A 436 20.10 1.88 1.89
CA TYR A 436 20.71 2.17 3.20
C TYR A 436 20.79 0.93 4.08
N LEU A 437 19.69 0.16 4.18
CA LEU A 437 19.65 -1.06 4.98
C LEU A 437 20.62 -2.12 4.47
N GLY A 438 20.77 -2.25 3.14
CA GLY A 438 21.79 -3.09 2.51
C GLY A 438 23.20 -2.68 2.94
N TRP A 439 23.51 -1.39 2.86
CA TRP A 439 24.82 -0.87 3.28
C TRP A 439 25.08 -1.04 4.77
N PHE A 440 24.10 -0.80 5.65
CA PHE A 440 24.29 -1.04 7.10
C PHE A 440 24.56 -2.50 7.42
N LYS A 441 23.94 -3.44 6.69
CA LYS A 441 24.25 -4.87 6.80
C LYS A 441 25.70 -5.16 6.40
N GLU A 442 26.21 -4.52 5.35
CA GLU A 442 27.61 -4.67 4.91
C GLU A 442 28.60 -4.02 5.87
N ILE A 443 28.32 -2.80 6.35
CA ILE A 443 29.11 -2.07 7.36
C ILE A 443 29.20 -2.89 8.66
N GLY A 444 28.09 -3.46 9.11
CA GLY A 444 28.10 -4.37 10.26
C GLY A 444 28.93 -5.63 10.03
N LYS A 445 28.83 -6.24 8.84
CA LYS A 445 29.60 -7.45 8.47
C LYS A 445 31.11 -7.21 8.46
N MET A 446 31.56 -5.99 8.15
CA MET A 446 32.99 -5.62 8.25
C MET A 446 33.43 -5.27 9.68
N ASN A 447 32.56 -5.47 10.69
CA ASN A 447 32.81 -5.14 12.10
C ASN A 447 33.07 -3.65 12.36
N ALA A 448 32.57 -2.77 11.50
CA ALA A 448 32.48 -1.34 11.80
C ALA A 448 31.33 -1.13 12.80
N ASN A 449 31.53 -0.23 13.76
CA ASN A 449 30.59 0.06 14.84
C ASN A 449 30.07 1.51 14.80
N SER A 450 30.44 2.27 13.76
CA SER A 450 30.04 3.66 13.66
C SER A 450 29.90 4.14 12.22
N ILE A 451 29.01 5.10 12.02
CA ILE A 451 28.84 5.86 10.79
C ILE A 451 28.91 7.33 11.12
N ARG A 452 29.66 8.09 10.32
CA ARG A 452 29.64 9.54 10.35
C ARG A 452 28.92 10.08 9.11
N VAL A 453 27.96 10.96 9.33
CA VAL A 453 27.31 11.76 8.27
C VAL A 453 27.72 13.21 8.41
N TYR A 454 27.71 13.94 7.29
CA TYR A 454 28.17 15.34 7.25
C TYR A 454 27.04 16.36 7.45
N THR A 455 25.81 15.94 7.20
CA THR A 455 24.59 16.77 7.24
C THR A 455 23.38 15.88 7.52
N ILE A 456 22.19 16.48 7.62
CA ILE A 456 20.93 15.75 7.74
C ILE A 456 20.70 14.92 6.47
N HIS A 457 20.54 13.61 6.64
CA HIS A 457 20.19 12.68 5.56
C HIS A 457 18.65 12.59 5.37
N PRO A 458 18.13 11.92 4.33
CA PRO A 458 16.69 11.77 4.13
C PRO A 458 16.07 10.87 5.23
N PRO A 459 14.76 10.96 5.51
CA PRO A 459 14.10 10.13 6.53
C PRO A 459 14.43 8.62 6.43
N ALA A 460 14.53 8.11 5.20
CA ALA A 460 14.89 6.73 4.89
C ALA A 460 16.21 6.26 5.55
N PHE A 461 17.21 7.14 5.71
CA PHE A 461 18.47 6.83 6.39
C PHE A 461 18.24 6.47 7.86
N TYR A 462 17.53 7.34 8.59
CA TYR A 462 17.27 7.17 10.02
C TYR A 462 16.35 5.98 10.29
N GLU A 463 15.35 5.77 9.42
CA GLU A 463 14.48 4.60 9.46
C GLU A 463 15.26 3.30 9.26
N ALA A 464 16.14 3.25 8.26
CA ALA A 464 16.98 2.08 8.00
C ALA A 464 17.99 1.83 9.15
N LEU A 465 18.55 2.87 9.75
CA LEU A 465 19.51 2.74 10.85
C LEU A 465 18.83 2.20 12.10
N ALA A 466 17.66 2.76 12.45
CA ALA A 466 16.84 2.26 13.54
C ALA A 466 16.40 0.81 13.31
N GLU A 467 16.03 0.44 12.09
CA GLU A 467 15.65 -0.92 11.72
C GLU A 467 16.81 -1.90 11.87
N TYR A 468 17.98 -1.56 11.30
CA TYR A 468 19.18 -2.37 11.42
C TYR A 468 19.59 -2.60 12.88
N ASN A 469 19.69 -1.52 13.67
CA ASN A 469 20.19 -1.58 15.04
C ASN A 469 19.25 -2.28 16.03
N GLN A 470 17.94 -2.37 15.73
CA GLN A 470 17.00 -3.13 16.56
C GLN A 470 17.23 -4.65 16.51
N LYS A 471 17.93 -5.12 15.47
CA LYS A 471 18.19 -6.54 15.22
C LYS A 471 19.66 -6.90 15.38
N ALA A 472 20.55 -5.94 15.17
CA ALA A 472 21.98 -6.16 15.27
C ALA A 472 22.38 -6.61 16.69
N LYS A 473 23.27 -7.59 16.77
CA LYS A 473 23.90 -7.97 18.05
C LYS A 473 24.81 -6.84 18.53
N GLU A 474 25.57 -6.27 17.59
CA GLU A 474 26.43 -5.11 17.79
C GLU A 474 25.84 -3.95 16.99
N PRO A 475 25.36 -2.86 17.62
CA PRO A 475 24.78 -1.74 16.93
C PRO A 475 25.84 -0.90 16.20
N ILE A 476 25.41 -0.15 15.19
CA ILE A 476 26.18 0.91 14.55
C ILE A 476 25.78 2.24 15.19
N TYR A 477 26.75 2.95 15.75
CA TYR A 477 26.57 4.27 16.33
C TYR A 477 26.68 5.39 15.28
N LEU A 478 25.95 6.48 15.47
CA LEU A 478 25.91 7.63 14.60
C LEU A 478 26.75 8.77 15.18
N PHE A 479 27.59 9.35 14.34
CA PHE A 479 28.24 10.64 14.54
C PHE A 479 27.63 11.64 13.55
N HIS A 480 26.91 12.62 14.05
CA HIS A 480 26.14 13.54 13.22
C HIS A 480 26.86 14.87 13.03
N GLY A 481 27.38 15.08 11.82
CA GLY A 481 27.92 16.37 11.42
C GLY A 481 26.82 17.43 11.33
N VAL A 482 27.19 18.66 11.68
CA VAL A 482 26.37 19.86 11.46
C VAL A 482 27.02 20.63 10.31
N TRP A 483 26.30 20.78 9.22
CA TRP A 483 26.80 21.55 8.08
C TRP A 483 26.76 23.04 8.40
N VAL A 484 27.78 23.77 7.95
CA VAL A 484 27.82 25.23 8.07
C VAL A 484 27.86 25.86 6.69
N ASN A 485 27.19 27.00 6.54
CA ASN A 485 27.11 27.72 5.30
C ASN A 485 28.46 28.37 4.95
N GLU A 486 29.17 27.78 3.99
CA GLU A 486 30.50 28.23 3.57
C GLU A 486 30.48 29.60 2.87
N GLU A 487 29.36 30.01 2.27
CA GLU A 487 29.25 31.32 1.59
C GLU A 487 29.33 32.46 2.61
N VAL A 488 28.59 32.34 3.72
CA VAL A 488 28.59 33.34 4.79
C VAL A 488 29.96 33.38 5.49
N PHE A 489 30.64 32.25 5.62
CA PHE A 489 32.04 32.20 6.06
C PHE A 489 32.98 32.96 5.13
N TYR A 490 32.86 32.72 3.82
CA TYR A 490 33.70 33.36 2.82
C TYR A 490 33.49 34.89 2.80
N ASP A 491 32.25 35.34 2.90
CA ASP A 491 31.91 36.75 2.85
C ASP A 491 32.27 37.50 4.14
N SER A 492 31.99 36.89 5.30
CA SER A 492 32.23 37.54 6.60
C SER A 492 33.69 37.48 7.04
N GLN A 493 34.46 36.49 6.56
CA GLN A 493 35.79 36.14 7.08
C GLN A 493 35.81 35.95 8.61
N ASP A 494 34.64 35.70 9.22
CA ASP A 494 34.45 35.58 10.67
C ASP A 494 33.56 34.38 10.99
N ALA A 495 34.18 33.38 11.62
CA ALA A 495 33.50 32.17 12.07
C ALA A 495 32.40 32.44 13.10
N PHE A 496 32.50 33.55 13.82
CA PHE A 496 31.58 33.94 14.88
C PHE A 496 30.62 35.04 14.42
N ALA A 497 30.56 35.33 13.12
CA ALA A 497 29.55 36.22 12.55
C ALA A 497 28.15 35.80 13.03
N LYS A 498 27.31 36.78 13.33
CA LYS A 498 25.99 36.56 13.94
C LYS A 498 25.09 35.70 13.04
N GLU A 499 25.23 35.86 11.74
CA GLU A 499 24.54 35.11 10.70
C GLU A 499 24.95 33.63 10.74
N ASN A 500 26.26 33.35 10.77
CA ASN A 500 26.83 32.01 10.87
C ASN A 500 26.39 31.29 12.14
N THR A 501 26.57 31.94 13.29
CA THR A 501 26.24 31.35 14.60
C THR A 501 24.74 31.08 14.75
N LYS A 502 23.88 31.99 14.29
CA LYS A 502 22.42 31.81 14.33
C LYS A 502 21.95 30.67 13.42
N GLU A 503 22.49 30.56 12.21
CA GLU A 503 22.17 29.47 11.29
C GLU A 503 22.64 28.12 11.83
N PHE A 504 23.87 28.07 12.35
CA PHE A 504 24.45 26.87 12.95
C PHE A 504 23.65 26.39 14.17
N GLU A 505 23.23 27.29 15.06
CA GLU A 505 22.33 26.96 16.18
C GLU A 505 20.97 26.42 15.74
N ALA A 506 20.41 26.98 14.67
CA ALA A 506 19.15 26.50 14.10
C ALA A 506 19.31 25.09 13.52
N GLU A 507 20.43 24.82 12.85
CA GLU A 507 20.73 23.51 12.28
C GLU A 507 20.96 22.46 13.38
N MET A 508 21.70 22.80 14.45
CA MET A 508 21.83 21.93 15.62
C MET A 508 20.47 21.54 16.21
N LYS A 509 19.55 22.50 16.36
CA LYS A 509 18.18 22.23 16.85
C LYS A 509 17.39 21.33 15.89
N ARG A 510 17.56 21.49 14.58
CA ARG A 510 16.92 20.61 13.58
C ARG A 510 17.46 19.19 13.70
N ILE A 511 18.78 19.03 13.80
CA ILE A 511 19.43 17.72 13.95
C ILE A 511 18.94 17.01 15.22
N VAL A 512 18.88 17.70 16.36
CA VAL A 512 18.34 17.13 17.62
C VAL A 512 16.91 16.63 17.41
N ASN A 513 16.04 17.42 16.78
CA ASN A 513 14.68 16.97 16.49
C ASN A 513 14.64 15.79 15.50
N VAL A 514 15.53 15.76 14.51
CA VAL A 514 15.64 14.67 13.53
C VAL A 514 16.07 13.37 14.21
N ILE A 515 17.13 13.37 15.02
CA ILE A 515 17.63 12.15 15.68
C ILE A 515 16.64 11.59 16.71
N HIS A 516 15.77 12.43 17.27
CA HIS A 516 14.69 12.01 18.16
C HIS A 516 13.39 11.62 17.42
N GLY A 517 13.35 11.66 16.09
CA GLY A 517 12.14 11.34 15.32
C GLY A 517 10.99 12.33 15.55
N LYS A 518 11.31 13.60 15.79
CA LYS A 518 10.37 14.69 16.11
C LYS A 518 10.49 15.88 15.15
N ALA A 519 10.83 15.62 13.89
CA ALA A 519 11.02 16.69 12.89
C ALA A 519 10.15 16.49 11.64
N THR A 520 9.65 17.60 11.11
CA THR A 520 9.15 17.70 9.73
C THR A 520 9.87 18.86 9.07
N LEU A 521 10.68 18.57 8.06
CA LEU A 521 11.49 19.57 7.37
C LEU A 521 10.89 19.86 5.99
N PRO A 522 10.67 21.14 5.62
CA PRO A 522 10.16 21.50 4.30
C PRO A 522 11.22 21.25 3.22
N LYS A 523 10.79 21.15 1.96
CA LYS A 523 11.71 21.10 0.82
C LYS A 523 12.52 22.41 0.75
N TRP A 524 13.83 22.29 0.76
CA TRP A 524 14.78 23.39 0.58
C TRP A 524 15.93 22.90 -0.29
N THR A 525 16.30 23.67 -1.32
CA THR A 525 17.38 23.34 -2.24
C THR A 525 18.67 23.01 -1.48
N GLY A 526 19.29 21.89 -1.82
CA GLY A 526 20.52 21.41 -1.18
C GLY A 526 20.34 20.75 0.19
N HIS A 527 19.11 20.67 0.72
CA HIS A 527 18.83 20.10 2.04
C HIS A 527 17.89 18.89 1.95
N ALA A 528 18.10 17.93 2.86
CA ALA A 528 17.15 16.84 3.04
C ALA A 528 15.82 17.38 3.61
N SER A 529 14.71 16.78 3.17
CA SER A 529 13.36 17.16 3.59
C SER A 529 12.50 15.94 3.88
N GLY A 530 11.35 16.14 4.53
CA GLY A 530 10.41 15.08 4.86
C GLY A 530 10.09 15.00 6.34
N THR A 531 9.37 13.95 6.73
CA THR A 531 8.95 13.71 8.11
C THR A 531 9.83 12.62 8.74
N TYR A 532 10.50 12.97 9.82
CA TYR A 532 11.42 12.10 10.56
C TYR A 532 10.69 11.55 11.78
N THR A 533 10.45 10.25 11.80
CA THR A 533 9.74 9.57 12.91
C THR A 533 10.57 8.49 13.60
N ALA A 534 11.76 8.18 13.09
CA ALA A 534 12.65 7.20 13.70
C ALA A 534 13.48 7.85 14.81
N ASP A 535 13.33 7.37 16.05
CA ASP A 535 14.21 7.76 17.15
C ASP A 535 15.50 6.94 17.07
N VAL A 536 16.57 7.60 16.65
CA VAL A 536 17.94 7.03 16.63
C VAL A 536 18.81 7.59 17.74
N SER A 537 18.28 8.46 18.61
CA SER A 537 19.06 9.06 19.71
C SER A 537 19.76 8.05 20.64
N PRO A 538 19.24 6.82 20.87
CA PRO A 538 19.98 5.77 21.58
C PRO A 538 21.32 5.36 20.93
N TYR A 539 21.47 5.63 19.63
CA TYR A 539 22.61 5.23 18.83
C TYR A 539 23.56 6.39 18.54
N VAL A 540 23.34 7.59 19.09
CA VAL A 540 24.16 8.77 18.78
C VAL A 540 25.30 8.92 19.80
N LEU A 541 26.55 8.98 19.32
CA LEU A 541 27.74 9.16 20.16
C LEU A 541 28.45 10.50 19.93
N GLY A 542 28.01 11.30 18.96
CA GLY A 542 28.53 12.64 18.72
C GLY A 542 27.99 13.28 17.46
#